data_AF-A0A7C6TJG3-F1
#
_entry.id   AF-A0A7C6TJG3-F1
#
_cell.length_a   1.000
_cell.length_b   1.000
_cell.length_c   1.000
_cell.angle_alpha   90.00
_cell.angle_beta   90.00
_cell.angle_gamma   90.00
#
_symmetry.space_group_name_H-M   'P 1'
#
loop_
_entity.id
_entity.type
_entity.pdbx_description
1 polymer ?
#
loop_
_entity_poly.entity_id
_entity_poly.type
_entity_poly.pdbx_seq_one_letter_code
_entity_poly.pdbx_strand_id
1 'polypeptide(L)'
;MTSTTIAELPWWDLAEVADHDAAIFGPTAWTLGYYWSVKAQNGTVMLAARTASAGDPNADSAAGDEVVTASAGELTGWIVMSGAGAEADVMTIATTEAA
;
A
#
# COMPACT_ATOMS: atom_id res chain seq x y z
N MET A 1 -16.44 8.12 11.85
CA MET A 1 -14.98 8.13 11.67
C MET A 1 -14.68 6.91 10.81
N THR A 2 -14.11 7.09 9.63
CA THR A 2 -13.79 5.98 8.72
C THR A 2 -12.61 5.23 9.32
N SER A 3 -12.72 3.91 9.47
CA SER A 3 -11.61 3.08 9.98
C SER A 3 -10.59 2.87 8.87
N THR A 4 -9.30 3.02 9.18
CA THR A 4 -8.19 2.84 8.24
C THR A 4 -7.28 1.73 8.72
N THR A 5 -7.02 0.76 7.85
CA THR A 5 -6.10 -0.36 8.09
C THR A 5 -4.84 -0.21 7.24
N ILE A 6 -3.68 -0.53 7.82
CA ILE A 6 -2.41 -0.58 7.10
C ILE A 6 -1.93 -2.03 7.09
N ALA A 7 -1.67 -2.57 5.90
CA ALA A 7 -1.14 -3.92 5.75
C ALA A 7 -0.19 -4.00 4.55
N GLU A 8 0.42 -5.17 4.33
CA GLU A 8 1.27 -5.38 3.15
C GLU A 8 0.45 -5.19 1.87
N LEU A 9 0.98 -4.39 0.94
CA LEU A 9 0.40 -4.14 -0.36
C LEU A 9 0.48 -5.44 -1.19
N PRO A 10 -0.64 -6.08 -1.54
CA PRO A 10 -0.60 -7.27 -2.36
C PRO A 10 -0.17 -6.95 -3.80
N TRP A 11 0.44 -7.91 -4.48
CA TRP A 11 1.01 -7.67 -5.81
C TRP A 11 -0.05 -7.34 -6.87
N TRP A 12 -1.29 -7.80 -6.70
CA TRP A 12 -2.37 -7.53 -7.64
C TRP A 12 -2.90 -6.09 -7.56
N ASP A 13 -2.61 -5.36 -6.48
CA ASP A 13 -3.00 -3.95 -6.29
C ASP A 13 -1.93 -2.96 -6.79
N LEU A 14 -0.80 -3.46 -7.32
CA LEU A 14 0.28 -2.59 -7.82
C LEU A 14 -0.16 -1.68 -8.97
N ALA A 15 -1.13 -2.11 -9.78
CA ALA A 15 -1.68 -1.28 -10.85
C ALA A 15 -2.37 -0.03 -10.31
N GLU A 16 -3.22 -0.19 -9.28
CA GLU A 16 -3.90 0.92 -8.60
C GLU A 16 -2.87 1.90 -8.01
N VAL A 17 -1.83 1.39 -7.34
CA VAL A 17 -0.76 2.23 -6.79
C VAL A 17 -0.01 2.99 -7.88
N ALA A 18 0.35 2.32 -8.98
CA ALA A 18 1.04 2.98 -10.09
C ALA A 18 0.19 4.07 -10.76
N ASP A 19 -1.12 3.86 -10.88
CA ASP A 19 -2.06 4.85 -11.40
C ASP A 19 -2.14 6.07 -10.48
N HIS A 20 -2.22 5.87 -9.15
CA HIS A 20 -2.20 6.96 -8.19
C HIS A 20 -0.84 7.68 -8.14
N ASP A 21 0.28 6.96 -8.23
CA ASP A 21 1.62 7.56 -8.30
C ASP A 21 1.74 8.49 -9.52
N ALA A 22 1.32 8.01 -10.69
CA ALA A 22 1.28 8.82 -11.91
C ALA A 22 0.33 10.03 -11.79
N ALA A 23 -0.81 9.87 -11.11
CA ALA A 23 -1.74 10.97 -10.87
C ALA A 23 -1.17 12.05 -9.93
N ILE A 24 -0.43 11.64 -8.89
CA ILE A 24 0.11 12.55 -7.87
C ILE A 24 1.41 13.20 -8.34
N PHE A 25 2.36 12.41 -8.84
CA PHE A 25 3.72 12.84 -9.16
C PHE A 25 3.95 13.08 -10.65
N GLY A 26 2.96 12.77 -11.49
CA GLY A 26 2.96 13.05 -12.92
C GLY A 26 3.61 11.96 -13.78
N PRO A 27 3.82 12.20 -15.08
CA PRO A 27 4.20 11.17 -16.06
C PRO A 27 5.58 10.53 -15.85
N THR A 28 6.42 11.12 -15.00
CA THR A 28 7.75 10.61 -14.65
C THR A 28 7.76 9.81 -13.34
N ALA A 29 6.57 9.60 -12.75
CA ALA A 29 6.35 8.70 -11.63
C ALA A 29 6.82 7.27 -11.93
N TRP A 30 6.86 6.46 -10.88
CA TRP A 30 7.21 5.06 -11.03
C TRP A 30 6.15 4.31 -11.84
N THR A 31 6.61 3.61 -12.87
CA THR A 31 5.71 2.79 -13.70
C THR A 31 5.30 1.52 -12.97
N LEU A 32 4.20 0.90 -13.39
CA LEU A 32 3.79 -0.43 -12.92
C LEU A 32 4.93 -1.46 -13.05
N GLY A 33 5.70 -1.43 -14.15
CA GLY A 33 6.85 -2.32 -14.34
C GLY A 33 7.97 -2.08 -13.32
N TYR A 34 8.17 -0.82 -12.91
CA TYR A 34 9.13 -0.49 -11.86
C TYR A 34 8.65 -0.97 -10.49
N TYR A 35 7.39 -0.77 -10.15
CA TYR A 35 6.79 -1.31 -8.92
C TYR A 35 6.92 -2.83 -8.83
N TRP A 36 6.68 -3.55 -9.92
CA TRP A 36 6.92 -4.99 -10.00
C TRP A 36 8.38 -5.36 -9.71
N SER A 37 9.31 -4.61 -10.30
CA SER A 37 10.75 -4.82 -10.10
C SER A 37 11.14 -4.59 -8.64
N VAL A 38 10.62 -3.54 -8.00
CA VAL A 38 10.91 -3.21 -6.60
C VAL A 38 10.28 -4.22 -5.65
N LYS A 39 9.03 -4.66 -5.88
CA LYS A 39 8.37 -5.68 -5.03
C LYS A 39 9.08 -7.03 -5.08
N ALA A 40 9.73 -7.36 -6.19
CA ALA A 40 10.52 -8.58 -6.33
C ALA A 40 11.90 -8.52 -5.65
N GLN A 41 12.38 -7.33 -5.26
CA GLN A 41 13.68 -7.18 -4.59
C GLN A 41 13.60 -7.69 -3.15
N ASN A 42 14.63 -8.44 -2.74
CA ASN A 42 14.77 -8.87 -1.37
C ASN A 42 15.01 -7.65 -0.46
N GLY A 43 14.36 -7.61 0.70
CA GLY A 43 14.46 -6.49 1.64
C GLY A 43 13.52 -5.32 1.33
N THR A 44 12.68 -5.42 0.29
CA THR A 44 11.63 -4.44 0.03
C THR A 44 10.36 -4.76 0.83
N VAL A 45 9.77 -3.74 1.46
CA VAL A 45 8.44 -3.81 2.07
C VAL A 45 7.57 -2.74 1.43
N MET A 46 6.39 -3.13 0.97
CA MET A 46 5.37 -2.21 0.47
C MET A 46 4.13 -2.35 1.34
N LEU A 47 3.65 -1.25 1.91
CA LEU A 47 2.42 -1.23 2.71
C LEU A 47 1.39 -0.32 2.06
N ALA A 48 0.11 -0.71 2.16
CA ALA A 48 -1.03 0.08 1.72
C ALA A 48 -1.91 0.42 2.92
N ALA A 49 -2.34 1.68 2.98
CA ALA A 49 -3.40 2.15 3.85
C ALA A 49 -4.71 2.11 3.08
N ARG A 50 -5.73 1.44 3.63
CA ARG A 50 -7.07 1.35 3.04
C ARG A 50 -8.13 1.70 4.07
N THR A 51 -9.20 2.37 3.64
CA THR A 51 -10.40 2.54 4.46
C THR A 51 -11.23 1.27 4.48
N ALA A 52 -11.97 0.99 5.54
CA ALA A 52 -12.91 -0.13 5.53
C ALA A 52 -13.96 0.05 4.42
N SER A 53 -14.16 -0.98 3.57
CA SER A 53 -15.31 -1.01 2.67
C SER A 53 -16.60 -0.90 3.49
N ALA A 54 -17.50 0.01 3.08
CA ALA A 54 -18.82 0.17 3.66
C ALA A 54 -19.66 -1.11 3.46
N GLY A 55 -19.46 -2.12 4.32
CA GLY A 55 -20.08 -3.42 4.16
C GLY A 55 -19.48 -4.55 4.99
N ASP A 56 -18.37 -4.35 5.72
CA ASP A 56 -17.85 -5.37 6.63
C ASP A 56 -18.34 -5.15 8.08
N PRO A 57 -19.37 -5.88 8.55
CA PRO A 57 -19.88 -5.75 9.92
C PRO A 57 -18.91 -6.31 10.98
N ASN A 58 -17.77 -6.90 10.60
CA ASN A 58 -16.78 -7.46 11.52
C ASN A 58 -15.53 -6.58 11.70
N ALA A 59 -15.51 -5.35 11.18
CA ALA A 59 -14.36 -4.44 11.33
C ALA A 59 -14.05 -4.04 12.79
N ASP A 60 -14.99 -4.24 13.72
CA ASP A 60 -14.82 -4.03 15.16
C ASP A 60 -14.46 -5.35 15.87
N SER A 61 -13.28 -5.91 15.60
CA SER A 61 -12.43 -6.70 16.52
C SER A 61 -11.47 -7.61 15.76
N ALA A 62 -10.21 -7.18 15.60
CA ALA A 62 -9.12 -8.08 15.23
C ALA A 62 -7.96 -7.97 16.24
N ALA A 63 -8.20 -8.51 17.43
CA ALA A 63 -7.13 -9.01 18.30
C ALA A 63 -6.94 -10.50 17.97
N GLY A 64 -6.36 -10.78 16.81
CA GLY A 64 -6.17 -12.14 16.31
C GLY A 64 -5.17 -12.16 15.17
N ASP A 65 -4.28 -13.14 15.21
CA ASP A 65 -3.27 -13.49 14.22
C ASP A 65 -3.93 -13.97 12.92
N GLU A 66 -4.71 -13.11 12.25
CA GLU A 66 -5.21 -13.34 10.90
C GLU A 66 -4.38 -12.51 9.93
N VAL A 67 -3.89 -13.17 8.88
CA VAL A 67 -3.30 -12.52 7.71
C VAL A 67 -4.42 -11.75 7.02
N VAL A 68 -4.61 -10.49 7.41
CA VAL A 68 -5.54 -9.56 6.76
C VAL A 68 -4.98 -9.27 5.37
N THR A 69 -5.54 -9.93 4.35
CA THR A 69 -5.25 -9.60 2.95
C THR A 69 -5.95 -8.29 2.60
N ALA A 70 -5.22 -7.18 2.69
CA ALA A 70 -5.75 -5.84 2.44
C ALA A 70 -6.06 -5.59 0.95
N SER A 71 -7.21 -6.08 0.51
CA SER A 71 -7.84 -5.66 -0.74
C SER A 71 -9.29 -5.19 -0.55
N ALA A 72 -9.78 -5.15 0.69
CA ALA A 72 -11.05 -4.52 1.01
C ALA A 72 -10.82 -3.01 1.19
N GLY A 73 -11.54 -2.21 0.41
CA GLY A 73 -11.64 -0.77 0.60
C GLY A 73 -10.78 0.13 -0.28
N GLU A 74 -11.06 1.42 -0.21
CA GLU A 74 -10.42 2.45 -1.03
C GLU A 74 -9.00 2.73 -0.53
N LEU A 75 -8.04 2.78 -1.46
CA LEU A 75 -6.65 3.11 -1.16
C LEU A 75 -6.55 4.56 -0.69
N THR A 76 -6.12 4.76 0.55
CA THR A 76 -5.87 6.09 1.13
C THR A 76 -4.40 6.49 1.11
N GLY A 77 -3.50 5.53 0.95
CA GLY A 77 -2.08 5.82 0.81
C GLY A 77 -1.22 4.57 0.71
N TRP A 78 0.07 4.77 0.42
CA TRP A 78 1.04 3.69 0.36
C TRP A 78 2.44 4.18 0.77
N ILE A 79 3.28 3.22 1.12
CA ILE A 79 4.70 3.43 1.38
C ILE A 79 5.52 2.28 0.80
N VAL A 80 6.63 2.62 0.15
CA VAL A 80 7.65 1.69 -0.30
C VAL A 80 8.93 1.93 0.49
N MET A 81 9.40 0.89 1.16
CA MET A 81 10.64 0.89 1.93
C MET A 81 11.56 -0.20 1.41
N SER A 82 12.87 0.06 1.44
CA SER A 82 13.88 -0.95 1.17
C SER A 82 14.90 -0.98 2.31
N GLY A 83 15.28 -2.17 2.75
CA GLY A 83 16.30 -2.38 3.77
C GLY A 83 17.52 -3.08 3.19
N ALA A 84 18.72 -2.54 3.46
CA ALA A 84 19.98 -3.18 3.12
C ALA A 84 20.97 -3.06 4.29
N GLY A 85 21.28 -4.20 4.92
CA GLY A 85 22.16 -4.23 6.08
C GLY A 85 21.50 -3.63 7.32
N ALA A 86 22.14 -2.64 7.95
CA ALA A 86 21.66 -2.01 9.18
C ALA A 86 20.77 -0.77 8.94
N GLU A 87 20.60 -0.37 7.67
CA GLU A 87 19.90 0.85 7.28
C GLU A 87 18.74 0.53 6.34
N ALA A 88 17.70 1.35 6.41
CA ALA A 88 16.54 1.29 5.53
C ALA A 88 16.22 2.67 4.95
N ASP A 89 15.68 2.68 3.75
CA ASP A 89 15.29 3.86 3.00
C ASP A 89 13.79 3.83 2.68
N VAL A 90 13.15 5.00 2.74
CA VAL A 90 11.78 5.22 2.27
C VAL A 90 11.86 5.78 0.86
N MET A 91 11.58 4.95 -0.13
CA MET A 91 11.73 5.35 -1.52
C MET A 91 10.53 6.18 -2.01
N THR A 92 9.32 5.87 -1.52
CA THR A 92 8.09 6.58 -1.87
C THR A 92 7.10 6.49 -0.72
N ILE A 93 6.45 7.61 -0.40
CA ILE A 93 5.32 7.67 0.52
C ILE A 93 4.32 8.69 -0.03
N ALA A 94 3.06 8.31 -0.10
CA ALA A 94 2.00 9.18 -0.59
C ALA A 94 0.66 8.83 0.03
N THR A 95 -0.23 9.82 0.08
CA THR A 95 -1.64 9.67 0.41
C THR A 95 -2.48 10.05 -0.80
N THR A 96 -3.61 9.38 -1.00
CA THR A 96 -4.58 9.74 -2.02
C THR A 96 -5.57 10.76 -1.45
N GLU A 97 -6.48 11.25 -2.30
CA GLU A 97 -7.59 12.13 -1.87
C GLU A 97 -8.60 11.42 -0.95
N ALA A 98 -8.52 10.09 -0.80
CA ALA A 98 -9.40 9.31 0.07
C ALA A 98 -8.97 9.30 1.55
N ALA A 99 -7.83 9.92 1.88
CA ALA A 99 -7.22 9.94 3.22
C ALA A 99 -7.93 10.85 4.23
#